data_AF-A0A960BCK1-F1
#
_entry.id   AF-A0A960BCK1-F1
#
_cell.length_a   1.000
_cell.length_b   1.000
_cell.length_c   1.000
_cell.angle_alpha   90.00
_cell.angle_beta   90.00
_cell.angle_gamma   90.00
#
_symmetry.space_group_name_H-M   'P 1'
#
loop_
_entity.id
_entity.type
_entity.pdbx_description
1 polymer ?
#
loop_
_entity_poly.entity_id
_entity_poly.type
_entity_poly.pdbx_seq_one_letter_code
_entity_poly.pdbx_strand_id
1 'polypeptide(L)'
;ADYVALGAQLSRRGIDIDSITAAVADFAVAIPSWGVGTGGTRFARFPGAGEPRDIFDKLDDCAVINQLAQATPTVSLHIPWDKVKDLKGLKQKATALGLGFDAMNSNTFQDSPGQKKSYKFGSLSHTDKAVRDQAIAHNIECIEIGKALGSDALTVWIGDGSNFPGQSHFTRAFE
;
A
#
# COMPACT_ATOMS: atom_id res chain seq x y z
N ALA A 1 -16.21 25.68 21.83
CA ALA A 1 -16.07 27.14 21.60
C ALA A 1 -15.46 27.42 20.24
N ASP A 2 -14.39 26.73 19.86
CA ASP A 2 -13.66 26.98 18.60
C ASP A 2 -14.48 26.73 17.33
N TYR A 3 -15.21 25.61 17.24
CA TYR A 3 -16.05 25.29 16.08
C TYR A 3 -17.10 26.39 15.79
N VAL A 4 -17.76 26.89 16.84
CA VAL A 4 -18.75 27.98 16.74
C VAL A 4 -18.09 29.28 16.29
N ALA A 5 -16.90 29.60 16.83
CA ALA A 5 -16.16 30.79 16.44
C ALA A 5 -15.75 30.75 14.96
N LEU A 6 -15.26 29.60 14.48
CA LEU A 6 -14.93 29.37 13.08
C LEU A 6 -16.19 29.44 12.20
N GLY A 7 -17.30 28.83 12.63
CA GLY A 7 -18.57 28.88 11.91
C GLY A 7 -19.07 30.32 11.70
N ALA A 8 -18.98 31.17 12.72
CA ALA A 8 -19.31 32.58 12.60
C ALA A 8 -18.37 33.33 11.65
N GLN A 9 -17.07 33.00 11.63
CA GLN A 9 -16.10 33.58 10.68
C GLN A 9 -16.37 33.16 9.23
N LEU A 10 -16.68 31.88 9.00
CA LEU A 10 -17.00 31.33 7.67
C LEU A 10 -18.34 31.86 7.15
N SER A 11 -19.34 31.94 8.02
CA SER A 11 -20.65 32.51 7.68
C SER A 11 -20.54 33.96 7.18
N ARG A 12 -19.69 34.79 7.80
CA ARG A 12 -19.41 36.16 7.30
C ARG A 12 -18.74 36.20 5.92
N ARG A 13 -18.16 35.08 5.48
CA ARG A 13 -17.54 34.90 4.16
C ARG A 13 -18.47 34.17 3.18
N GLY A 14 -19.73 33.90 3.56
CA GLY A 14 -20.69 33.16 2.73
C GLY A 14 -20.41 31.67 2.63
N ILE A 15 -19.71 31.08 3.61
CA ILE A 15 -19.33 29.67 3.64
C ILE A 15 -20.06 28.98 4.80
N ASP A 16 -20.75 27.87 4.51
CA ASP A 16 -21.41 27.04 5.53
C ASP A 16 -20.43 26.01 6.12
N ILE A 17 -20.20 26.10 7.43
CA ILE A 17 -19.28 25.21 8.13
C ILE A 17 -19.76 23.76 8.13
N ASP A 18 -21.07 23.53 8.19
CA ASP A 18 -21.60 22.17 8.29
C ASP A 18 -21.41 21.40 6.97
N SER A 19 -21.51 22.11 5.83
CA SER A 19 -21.15 21.54 4.51
C SER A 19 -19.69 21.11 4.41
N ILE A 20 -18.75 21.88 5.00
CA ILE A 20 -17.33 21.54 5.03
C ILE A 20 -17.11 20.34 5.95
N THR A 21 -17.73 20.35 7.12
CA THR A 21 -17.60 19.25 8.08
C THR A 21 -18.14 17.94 7.54
N ALA A 22 -19.25 17.96 6.80
CA ALA A 22 -19.76 16.77 6.11
C ALA A 22 -18.76 16.26 5.06
N ALA A 23 -18.22 17.14 4.21
CA ALA A 23 -17.23 16.75 3.20
C ALA A 23 -15.93 16.18 3.81
N VAL A 24 -15.49 16.72 4.95
CA VAL A 24 -14.33 16.19 5.69
C VAL A 24 -14.64 14.85 6.35
N ALA A 25 -15.85 14.66 6.89
CA ALA A 25 -16.28 13.40 7.48
C ALA A 25 -16.39 12.27 6.44
N ASP A 26 -16.74 12.61 5.19
CA ASP A 26 -16.81 11.65 4.07
C ASP A 26 -15.44 11.35 3.44
N PHE A 27 -14.40 12.10 3.79
CA PHE A 27 -13.06 11.91 3.22
C PHE A 27 -12.38 10.66 3.80
N ALA A 28 -11.91 9.79 2.91
CA ALA A 28 -11.19 8.59 3.27
C ALA A 28 -9.82 8.50 2.57
N VAL A 29 -8.84 7.93 3.26
CA VAL A 29 -7.50 7.63 2.74
C VAL A 29 -7.05 6.26 3.22
N ALA A 30 -6.57 5.41 2.32
CA ALA A 30 -6.10 4.08 2.68
C ALA A 30 -4.81 4.13 3.52
N ILE A 31 -4.70 3.23 4.52
CA ILE A 31 -3.47 3.08 5.29
C ILE A 31 -2.55 2.05 4.62
N PRO A 32 -1.25 2.33 4.45
CA PRO A 32 -0.29 1.32 4.02
C PRO A 32 0.00 0.31 5.13
N SER A 33 -0.17 -0.99 4.86
CA SER A 33 0.20 -2.06 5.81
C SER A 33 1.68 -2.00 6.24
N TRP A 34 2.55 -1.51 5.38
CA TRP A 34 3.99 -1.36 5.66
C TRP A 34 4.33 -0.10 6.47
N GLY A 35 3.35 0.77 6.74
CA GLY A 35 3.54 1.99 7.52
C GLY A 35 3.30 1.83 9.03
N VAL A 36 2.62 0.76 9.46
CA VAL A 36 2.29 0.55 10.88
C VAL A 36 3.42 -0.11 11.69
N GLY A 37 4.34 -0.80 11.02
CA GLY A 37 5.59 -1.25 11.63
C GLY A 37 6.68 -0.18 11.53
N THR A 38 7.65 -0.18 12.45
CA THR A 38 8.74 0.80 12.41
C THR A 38 9.56 0.65 11.12
N GLY A 39 9.64 1.74 10.36
CA GLY A 39 10.44 1.83 9.15
C GLY A 39 11.94 1.82 9.41
N GLY A 40 12.72 2.04 8.36
CA GLY A 40 14.18 2.10 8.46
C GLY A 40 14.80 2.82 7.26
N THR A 41 16.11 2.99 7.33
CA THR A 41 16.90 3.54 6.23
C THR A 41 17.91 2.51 5.76
N ARG A 42 18.66 2.81 4.70
CA ARG A 42 19.82 2.01 4.29
C ARG A 42 20.92 1.90 5.36
N PHE A 43 20.87 2.72 6.42
CA PHE A 43 21.88 2.73 7.48
C PHE A 43 21.48 1.90 8.69
N ALA A 44 20.23 2.03 9.15
CA ALA A 44 19.77 1.37 10.36
C ALA A 44 18.23 1.30 10.43
N ARG A 45 17.76 0.36 11.27
CA ARG A 45 16.38 0.21 11.73
C ARG A 45 16.39 0.02 13.24
N PHE A 46 15.56 0.78 13.96
CA PHE A 46 15.47 0.76 15.42
C PHE A 46 14.03 0.45 15.83
N PRO A 47 13.63 -0.84 15.91
CA PRO A 47 12.25 -1.21 16.23
C PRO A 47 11.84 -0.70 17.62
N GLY A 48 10.58 -0.27 17.73
CA GLY A 48 9.95 0.07 19.00
C GLY A 48 9.51 -1.17 19.78
N ALA A 49 8.81 -0.94 20.88
CA ALA A 49 8.10 -2.02 21.57
C ALA A 49 6.77 -2.32 20.84
N GLY A 50 6.35 -3.59 20.85
CA GLY A 50 5.05 -3.99 20.29
C GLY A 50 4.98 -4.01 18.76
N GLU A 51 6.10 -4.23 18.06
CA GLU A 51 6.10 -4.29 16.59
C GLU A 51 5.16 -5.37 16.03
N PRO A 52 4.34 -5.06 15.01
CA PRO A 52 3.49 -6.05 14.38
C PRO A 52 4.34 -7.07 13.61
N ARG A 53 4.09 -8.36 13.83
CA ARG A 53 4.93 -9.45 13.30
C ARG A 53 4.50 -9.90 11.91
N ASP A 54 3.23 -9.76 11.59
CA ASP A 54 2.63 -10.19 10.34
C ASP A 54 1.46 -9.30 9.93
N ILE A 55 0.81 -9.61 8.81
CA ILE A 55 -0.34 -8.85 8.32
C ILE A 55 -1.53 -8.85 9.28
N PHE A 56 -1.69 -9.89 10.09
CA PHE A 56 -2.81 -9.92 11.04
C PHE A 56 -2.56 -8.94 12.19
N ASP A 57 -1.36 -8.91 12.77
CA ASP A 57 -1.00 -7.89 13.77
C ASP A 57 -1.13 -6.48 13.15
N LYS A 58 -0.63 -6.27 11.92
CA LYS A 58 -0.74 -4.99 11.21
C LYS A 58 -2.20 -4.53 11.04
N LEU A 59 -3.13 -5.45 10.78
CA LEU A 59 -4.56 -5.11 10.66
C LEU A 59 -5.15 -4.66 12.01
N ASP A 60 -4.74 -5.26 13.13
CA ASP A 60 -5.18 -4.82 14.46
C ASP A 60 -4.71 -3.37 14.71
N ASP A 61 -3.47 -3.04 14.35
CA ASP A 61 -2.93 -1.68 14.46
C ASP A 61 -3.65 -0.69 13.53
N CYS A 62 -3.93 -1.09 12.28
CA CYS A 62 -4.70 -0.27 11.32
C CYS A 62 -6.12 0.01 11.84
N ALA A 63 -6.73 -0.95 12.53
CA ALA A 63 -8.06 -0.79 13.10
C ALA A 63 -8.09 0.31 14.17
N VAL A 64 -7.05 0.42 15.00
CA VAL A 64 -6.95 1.49 16.01
C VAL A 64 -6.89 2.85 15.32
N ILE A 65 -6.12 2.98 14.24
CA ILE A 65 -6.03 4.23 13.48
C ILE A 65 -7.40 4.60 12.92
N ASN A 66 -8.11 3.66 12.28
CA ASN A 66 -9.43 3.93 11.75
C ASN A 66 -10.46 4.23 12.86
N GLN A 67 -10.40 3.53 13.99
CA GLN A 67 -11.29 3.79 15.13
C GLN A 67 -11.16 5.23 15.63
N LEU A 68 -9.94 5.74 15.74
CA LEU A 68 -9.68 7.07 16.27
C LEU A 68 -9.85 8.19 15.24
N ALA A 69 -9.38 7.96 14.01
CA ALA A 69 -9.37 8.98 12.95
C ALA A 69 -10.65 8.99 12.12
N GLN A 70 -11.36 7.86 12.01
CA GLN A 70 -12.56 7.66 11.17
C GLN A 70 -12.38 8.05 9.69
N ALA A 71 -11.14 8.07 9.20
CA ALA A 71 -10.78 8.51 7.86
C ALA A 71 -10.00 7.46 7.07
N THR A 72 -9.85 6.25 7.61
CA THR A 72 -8.96 5.22 7.04
C THR A 72 -9.62 3.84 6.99
N PRO A 73 -10.76 3.70 6.29
CA PRO A 73 -11.56 2.47 6.29
C PRO A 73 -10.93 1.32 5.51
N THR A 74 -9.87 1.57 4.71
CA THR A 74 -9.21 0.59 3.86
C THR A 74 -7.71 0.50 4.13
N VAL A 75 -7.15 -0.68 3.87
CA VAL A 75 -5.71 -0.95 4.00
C VAL A 75 -5.13 -1.34 2.63
N SER A 76 -4.04 -0.69 2.23
CA SER A 76 -3.27 -1.06 1.04
C SER A 76 -2.27 -2.16 1.38
N LEU A 77 -2.35 -3.30 0.69
CA LEU A 77 -1.49 -4.46 0.91
C LEU A 77 -0.31 -4.47 -0.06
N HIS A 78 0.80 -5.07 0.37
CA HIS A 78 2.01 -5.23 -0.44
C HIS A 78 2.45 -6.69 -0.53
N ILE A 79 2.50 -7.22 -1.75
CA ILE A 79 2.84 -8.64 -1.99
C ILE A 79 4.28 -8.76 -2.48
N PRO A 80 5.13 -9.60 -1.86
CA PRO A 80 4.76 -10.71 -0.95
C PRO A 80 4.85 -10.42 0.55
N TRP A 81 5.10 -9.18 1.01
CA TRP A 81 5.26 -8.88 2.44
C TRP A 81 4.03 -9.27 3.28
N ASP A 82 2.83 -9.11 2.72
CA ASP A 82 1.56 -9.42 3.39
C ASP A 82 0.89 -10.69 2.84
N LYS A 83 1.63 -11.51 2.08
CA LYS A 83 1.08 -12.72 1.46
C LYS A 83 0.79 -13.77 2.52
N VAL A 84 -0.43 -14.28 2.53
CA VAL A 84 -0.86 -15.38 3.41
C VAL A 84 -1.42 -16.54 2.59
N LYS A 85 -1.45 -17.72 3.19
CA LYS A 85 -2.10 -18.90 2.59
C LYS A 85 -3.62 -18.82 2.67
N ASP A 86 -4.15 -18.22 3.72
CA ASP A 86 -5.59 -18.13 3.97
C ASP A 86 -6.11 -16.71 3.71
N LEU A 87 -6.43 -16.41 2.44
CA LEU A 87 -7.03 -15.13 2.05
C LEU A 87 -8.44 -14.95 2.61
N LYS A 88 -9.16 -16.05 2.86
CA LYS A 88 -10.51 -15.99 3.44
C LYS A 88 -10.42 -15.54 4.90
N GLY A 89 -9.51 -16.11 5.68
CA GLY A 89 -9.23 -15.68 7.05
C GLY A 89 -8.77 -14.23 7.12
N LEU A 90 -7.90 -13.79 6.19
CA LEU A 90 -7.47 -12.39 6.09
C LEU A 90 -8.66 -11.45 5.86
N LYS A 91 -9.54 -11.78 4.91
CA LYS A 91 -10.75 -11.00 4.63
C LYS A 91 -11.71 -10.96 5.82
N GLN A 92 -11.93 -12.10 6.47
CA GLN A 92 -12.78 -12.19 7.65
C GLN A 92 -12.25 -11.33 8.81
N LYS A 93 -10.94 -11.34 9.06
CA LYS A 93 -10.33 -10.49 10.09
C LYS A 93 -10.53 -9.01 9.77
N ALA A 94 -10.22 -8.58 8.54
CA ALA A 94 -10.42 -7.18 8.13
C ALA A 94 -11.88 -6.75 8.31
N THR A 95 -12.84 -7.56 7.85
CA THR A 95 -14.27 -7.26 8.04
C THR A 95 -14.66 -7.17 9.51
N ALA A 96 -14.17 -8.06 10.38
CA ALA A 96 -14.44 -8.02 11.82
C ALA A 96 -13.88 -6.75 12.50
N LEU A 97 -12.82 -6.18 11.94
CA LEU A 97 -12.18 -4.93 12.37
C LEU A 97 -12.80 -3.68 11.73
N GLY A 98 -13.81 -3.82 10.87
CA GLY A 98 -14.40 -2.70 10.14
C GLY A 98 -13.48 -2.12 9.07
N LEU A 99 -12.58 -2.94 8.52
CA LEU A 99 -11.63 -2.57 7.47
C LEU A 99 -11.93 -3.28 6.14
N GLY A 100 -11.67 -2.59 5.03
CA GLY A 100 -11.58 -3.12 3.69
C GLY A 100 -10.14 -3.14 3.16
N PHE A 101 -9.98 -3.51 1.89
CA PHE A 101 -8.69 -3.46 1.20
C PHE A 101 -8.75 -2.52 0.02
N ASP A 102 -7.74 -1.66 -0.07
CA ASP A 102 -7.57 -0.72 -1.17
C ASP A 102 -6.76 -1.37 -2.32
N ALA A 103 -6.11 -0.60 -3.19
CA ALA A 103 -5.24 -1.11 -4.24
C ALA A 103 -4.17 -2.08 -3.71
N MET A 104 -3.96 -3.17 -4.44
CA MET A 104 -2.83 -4.07 -4.22
C MET A 104 -1.52 -3.42 -4.66
N ASN A 105 -0.39 -3.77 -4.04
CA ASN A 105 0.93 -3.27 -4.42
C ASN A 105 1.87 -4.45 -4.73
N SER A 106 2.38 -4.49 -5.96
CA SER A 106 3.33 -5.52 -6.40
C SER A 106 4.76 -5.20 -5.97
N ASN A 107 5.50 -6.16 -5.43
CA ASN A 107 6.95 -6.04 -5.21
C ASN A 107 7.74 -6.78 -6.29
N THR A 108 8.35 -6.02 -7.20
CA THR A 108 9.38 -6.54 -8.13
C THR A 108 10.67 -5.71 -8.09
N PHE A 109 10.88 -4.98 -6.99
CA PHE A 109 12.09 -4.21 -6.70
C PHE A 109 13.00 -4.89 -5.67
N GLN A 110 12.60 -6.07 -5.20
CA GLN A 110 13.32 -6.90 -4.24
C GLN A 110 13.22 -8.38 -4.64
N ASP A 111 14.28 -9.15 -4.41
CA ASP A 111 14.27 -10.60 -4.58
C ASP A 111 13.62 -11.30 -3.37
N SER A 112 12.78 -12.29 -3.64
CA SER A 112 12.16 -13.15 -2.64
C SER A 112 12.90 -14.49 -2.47
N PRO A 113 12.83 -15.14 -1.29
CA PRO A 113 13.39 -16.49 -1.11
C PRO A 113 12.87 -17.49 -2.15
N GLY A 114 13.78 -18.24 -2.77
CA GLY A 114 13.43 -19.25 -3.80
C GLY A 114 13.08 -18.69 -5.18
N GLN A 115 13.18 -17.37 -5.37
CA GLN A 115 12.96 -16.73 -6.68
C GLN A 115 13.99 -17.21 -7.71
N LYS A 116 13.55 -17.52 -8.93
CA LYS A 116 14.40 -18.12 -9.98
C LYS A 116 15.26 -17.08 -10.69
N LYS A 117 14.75 -15.87 -10.85
CA LYS A 117 15.38 -14.78 -11.60
C LYS A 117 15.46 -13.53 -10.73
N SER A 118 16.65 -12.99 -10.52
CA SER A 118 16.84 -11.76 -9.74
C SER A 118 16.33 -10.52 -10.47
N TYR A 119 15.82 -9.53 -9.73
CA TYR A 119 15.42 -8.21 -10.21
C TYR A 119 16.52 -7.14 -10.10
N LYS A 120 17.76 -7.54 -9.81
CA LYS A 120 18.91 -6.62 -9.62
C LYS A 120 19.09 -5.58 -10.74
N PHE A 121 18.77 -5.93 -11.99
CA PHE A 121 18.90 -5.05 -13.16
C PHE A 121 17.55 -4.66 -13.76
N GLY A 122 16.51 -4.63 -12.93
CA GLY A 122 15.14 -4.37 -13.32
C GLY A 122 14.28 -5.64 -13.32
N SER A 123 12.98 -5.41 -13.51
CA SER A 123 11.92 -6.39 -13.46
C SER A 123 11.13 -6.37 -14.77
N LEU A 124 10.13 -5.49 -14.87
CA LEU A 124 9.26 -5.37 -16.04
C LEU A 124 10.01 -4.82 -17.26
N SER A 125 11.05 -4.00 -17.06
CA SER A 125 11.91 -3.50 -18.14
C SER A 125 13.21 -4.29 -18.30
N HIS A 126 13.34 -5.46 -17.68
CA HIS A 126 14.57 -6.23 -17.71
C HIS A 126 14.88 -6.75 -19.12
N THR A 127 16.16 -6.84 -19.52
CA THR A 127 16.57 -7.28 -20.87
C THR A 127 16.28 -8.76 -21.13
N ASP A 128 16.51 -9.64 -20.15
CA ASP A 128 16.08 -11.05 -20.17
C ASP A 128 14.55 -11.18 -20.10
N LYS A 129 13.95 -11.77 -21.14
CA LYS A 129 12.51 -12.05 -21.22
C LYS A 129 12.02 -12.90 -20.06
N ALA A 130 12.80 -13.87 -19.58
CA ALA A 130 12.37 -14.74 -18.48
C ALA A 130 12.22 -13.99 -17.15
N VAL A 131 12.98 -12.89 -16.95
CA VAL A 131 12.81 -12.00 -15.79
C VAL A 131 11.52 -11.21 -15.92
N ARG A 132 11.23 -10.66 -17.11
CA ARG A 132 9.97 -9.94 -17.39
C ARG A 132 8.75 -10.85 -17.21
N ASP A 133 8.80 -12.07 -17.75
CA ASP A 133 7.72 -13.05 -17.62
C ASP A 133 7.46 -13.40 -16.13
N GLN A 134 8.52 -13.51 -15.32
CA GLN A 134 8.39 -13.73 -13.87
C GLN A 134 7.74 -12.53 -13.16
N ALA A 135 8.16 -11.31 -13.49
CA ALA A 135 7.58 -10.08 -12.92
C ALA A 135 6.11 -9.89 -13.33
N ILE A 136 5.75 -10.19 -14.57
CA ILE A 136 4.36 -10.19 -15.07
C ILE A 136 3.53 -11.21 -14.31
N ALA A 137 4.03 -12.44 -14.15
CA ALA A 137 3.33 -13.49 -13.40
C ALA A 137 3.08 -13.08 -11.94
N HIS A 138 4.04 -12.40 -11.30
CA HIS A 138 3.88 -11.87 -9.94
C HIS A 138 2.79 -10.80 -9.86
N ASN A 139 2.72 -9.89 -10.83
CA ASN A 139 1.66 -8.88 -10.89
C ASN A 139 0.28 -9.50 -11.09
N ILE A 140 0.17 -10.54 -11.93
CA ILE A 140 -1.08 -11.30 -12.10
C ILE A 140 -1.48 -11.98 -10.79
N GLU A 141 -0.53 -12.57 -10.05
CA GLU A 141 -0.82 -13.12 -8.72
C GLU A 141 -1.35 -12.05 -7.75
N CYS A 142 -0.80 -10.84 -7.77
CA CYS A 142 -1.30 -9.73 -6.95
C CYS A 142 -2.76 -9.38 -7.28
N ILE A 143 -3.13 -9.40 -8.57
CA ILE A 143 -4.51 -9.17 -9.03
C ILE A 143 -5.44 -10.28 -8.50
N GLU A 144 -5.04 -11.55 -8.59
CA GLU A 144 -5.87 -12.66 -8.12
C GLU A 144 -6.05 -12.64 -6.59
N ILE A 145 -5.01 -12.26 -5.84
CA ILE A 145 -5.13 -11.98 -4.40
C ILE A 145 -6.10 -10.83 -4.15
N GLY A 146 -5.95 -9.73 -4.89
CA GLY A 146 -6.81 -8.54 -4.78
C GLY A 146 -8.28 -8.88 -5.00
N LYS A 147 -8.60 -9.61 -6.07
CA LYS A 147 -9.96 -10.09 -6.37
C LYS A 147 -10.56 -10.90 -5.22
N ALA A 148 -9.80 -11.80 -4.61
CA ALA A 148 -10.27 -12.59 -3.48
C ALA A 148 -10.60 -11.71 -2.25
N LEU A 149 -9.78 -10.68 -2.02
CA LEU A 149 -9.92 -9.76 -0.89
C LEU A 149 -10.95 -8.65 -1.13
N GLY A 150 -11.32 -8.38 -2.39
CA GLY A 150 -12.25 -7.31 -2.78
C GLY A 150 -11.57 -6.00 -3.20
N SER A 151 -10.26 -6.03 -3.46
CA SER A 151 -9.54 -4.93 -4.10
C SER A 151 -9.86 -4.87 -5.59
N ASP A 152 -9.94 -3.67 -6.15
CA ASP A 152 -10.31 -3.39 -7.55
C ASP A 152 -9.17 -2.75 -8.37
N ALA A 153 -8.01 -2.52 -7.74
CA ALA A 153 -6.87 -1.87 -8.37
C ALA A 153 -5.54 -2.57 -8.04
N LEU A 154 -4.58 -2.41 -8.95
CA LEU A 154 -3.18 -2.79 -8.76
C LEU A 154 -2.30 -1.55 -9.00
N THR A 155 -1.51 -1.19 -7.99
CA THR A 155 -0.44 -0.20 -8.10
C THR A 155 0.87 -0.90 -8.41
N VAL A 156 1.50 -0.48 -9.50
CA VAL A 156 2.80 -1.00 -9.95
C VAL A 156 3.85 0.08 -9.79
N TRP A 157 4.70 -0.08 -8.77
CA TRP A 157 5.93 0.69 -8.62
C TRP A 157 7.12 -0.26 -8.69
N ILE A 158 8.13 0.13 -9.49
CA ILE A 158 9.34 -0.66 -9.72
C ILE A 158 10.57 0.23 -9.60
N GLY A 159 11.70 -0.38 -9.23
CA GLY A 159 13.00 0.28 -9.13
C GLY A 159 13.82 0.24 -10.43
N ASP A 160 13.19 -0.13 -11.55
CA ASP A 160 13.83 -0.35 -12.83
C ASP A 160 14.51 0.94 -13.33
N GLY A 161 15.77 0.82 -13.74
CA GLY A 161 16.55 1.97 -14.18
C GLY A 161 18.03 1.64 -14.41
N SER A 162 18.84 2.69 -14.48
CA SER A 162 20.29 2.60 -14.64
C SER A 162 20.98 3.53 -13.66
N ASN A 163 22.10 3.07 -13.10
CA ASN A 163 22.96 3.89 -12.24
C ASN A 163 24.10 4.57 -13.02
N PHE A 164 24.32 4.20 -14.28
CA PHE A 164 25.41 4.73 -15.10
C PHE A 164 24.95 5.10 -16.52
N PRO A 165 25.50 6.17 -17.12
CA PRO A 165 25.32 6.44 -18.54
C PRO A 165 25.74 5.24 -19.40
N GLY A 166 24.92 4.90 -20.39
CA GLY A 166 25.18 3.78 -21.31
C GLY A 166 24.82 2.39 -20.79
N GLN A 167 24.45 2.24 -19.50
CA GLN A 167 24.04 0.96 -18.93
C GLN A 167 22.71 0.46 -19.53
N SER A 168 21.77 1.37 -19.76
CA SER A 168 20.46 1.08 -20.33
C SER A 168 20.21 1.97 -21.54
N HIS A 169 19.63 1.39 -22.58
CA HIS A 169 19.11 2.16 -23.70
C HIS A 169 17.68 2.62 -23.37
N PHE A 170 17.46 3.92 -23.20
CA PHE A 170 16.19 4.46 -22.69
C PHE A 170 14.96 3.98 -23.46
N THR A 171 14.97 4.06 -24.79
CA THR A 171 13.83 3.61 -25.62
C THR A 171 13.55 2.11 -25.48
N ARG A 172 14.57 1.26 -25.63
CA ARG A 172 14.41 -0.21 -25.52
C ARG A 172 14.04 -0.70 -24.13
N ALA A 173 14.31 0.09 -23.10
CA ALA A 173 13.86 -0.21 -21.74
C ALA A 173 12.38 0.17 -21.53
N PHE A 174 11.83 1.07 -22.34
CA PHE A 174 10.45 1.54 -22.21
C PHE A 174 9.46 0.80 -23.12
N GLU A 175 9.92 0.28 -24.27
CA GLU A 175 9.15 -0.57 -25.20
C GLU A 175 8.84 -1.96 -24.63
#